data_AF-A0A350QHQ0-F1
#
_entry.id   AF-A0A350QHQ0-F1
#
_cell.length_a   1.000
_cell.length_b   1.000
_cell.length_c   1.000
_cell.angle_alpha   90.00
_cell.angle_beta   90.00
_cell.angle_gamma   90.00
#
_symmetry.space_group_name_H-M   'P 1'
#
loop_
_entity.id
_entity.type
_entity.pdbx_description
1 polymer ?
#
loop_
_entity_poly.entity_id
_entity_poly.type
_entity_poly.pdbx_seq_one_letter_code
_entity_poly.pdbx_strand_id
1 'polypeptide(L)'
;MNKYLTASAMLMFAGLMVIASPAVAGVYTSDQVIATQQYQYNKQQVLAFVDTAEVQQKLQTLGVSPADAKQRIASMTNAELEAFNSQLNDMPAGGIVGTIVTVLVVVAVLDLMGITDVYPFIRPI
;
A
#
# COMPACT_ATOMS: atom_id res chain seq x y z
N MET A 1 -52.38 -40.01 15.84
CA MET A 1 -52.35 -38.80 14.98
C MET A 1 -51.49 -37.66 15.55
N ASN A 2 -51.38 -37.51 16.87
CA ASN A 2 -50.84 -36.29 17.51
C ASN A 2 -49.31 -36.18 17.51
N LYS A 3 -48.57 -37.28 17.27
CA LYS A 3 -47.09 -37.31 17.28
C LYS A 3 -46.45 -36.65 16.06
N TYR A 4 -47.17 -36.63 14.93
CA TYR A 4 -46.72 -35.96 13.70
C TYR A 4 -47.03 -34.47 13.73
N LEU A 5 -48.10 -34.07 14.44
CA LEU A 5 -48.48 -32.67 14.61
C LEU A 5 -47.46 -31.92 15.47
N THR A 6 -47.04 -32.51 16.59
CA THR A 6 -45.99 -31.95 17.46
C THR A 6 -44.61 -31.91 16.79
N ALA A 7 -44.28 -32.90 15.95
CA ALA A 7 -43.04 -32.90 15.17
C ALA A 7 -43.00 -31.76 14.13
N SER A 8 -44.12 -31.45 13.47
CA SER A 8 -44.17 -30.31 12.53
C SER A 8 -44.04 -28.95 13.23
N ALA A 9 -44.64 -28.80 14.42
CA ALA A 9 -44.56 -27.57 15.20
C ALA A 9 -43.13 -27.30 15.71
N MET A 10 -42.40 -28.37 16.08
CA MET A 10 -41.02 -28.26 16.55
C MET A 10 -40.05 -27.89 15.41
N LEU A 11 -40.29 -28.37 14.19
CA LEU A 11 -39.54 -27.99 13.00
C LEU A 11 -39.77 -26.53 12.59
N MET A 12 -41.01 -26.03 12.70
CA MET A 12 -41.30 -24.61 12.44
C MET A 12 -40.65 -23.69 13.48
N PHE A 13 -40.63 -24.08 14.75
CA PHE A 13 -40.00 -23.31 15.82
C PHE A 13 -38.46 -23.28 15.68
N ALA A 14 -37.84 -24.39 15.26
CA ALA A 14 -36.41 -24.44 14.96
C ALA A 14 -36.03 -23.57 13.76
N GLY A 15 -36.88 -23.50 12.73
CA GLY A 15 -36.66 -22.64 11.57
C GLY A 15 -36.68 -21.15 11.91
N LEU A 16 -37.50 -20.73 12.87
CA LEU A 16 -37.61 -19.33 13.29
C LEU A 16 -36.37 -18.83 14.06
N MET A 17 -35.64 -19.74 14.74
CA MET A 17 -34.42 -19.40 15.50
C MET A 17 -33.18 -19.19 14.60
N VAL A 18 -33.18 -19.72 13.37
CA VAL A 18 -32.06 -19.54 12.41
C VAL A 18 -32.09 -18.14 11.78
N ILE A 19 -33.26 -17.51 11.69
CA ILE A 19 -33.43 -16.17 11.13
C ILE A 19 -33.04 -15.06 12.11
N ALA A 20 -32.93 -15.39 13.40
CA ALA A 20 -32.47 -14.48 14.45
C ALA A 20 -30.94 -14.52 14.57
N SER A 21 -30.23 -14.31 13.45
CA SER A 21 -28.82 -13.94 13.51
C SER A 21 -28.76 -12.46 13.95
N PRO A 22 -28.18 -12.12 15.11
CA PRO A 22 -27.91 -10.72 15.40
C PRO A 22 -26.93 -10.22 14.34
N ALA A 23 -27.39 -9.34 13.47
CA ALA A 23 -26.50 -8.54 12.65
C ALA A 23 -25.70 -7.67 13.62
N VAL A 24 -24.53 -8.16 14.03
CA VAL A 24 -23.50 -7.37 14.68
C VAL A 24 -23.02 -6.37 13.63
N ALA A 25 -23.71 -5.23 13.57
CA ALA A 25 -23.18 -4.02 12.99
C ALA A 25 -21.99 -3.63 13.86
N GLY A 26 -20.81 -4.15 13.51
CA GLY A 26 -19.56 -3.62 14.01
C GLY A 26 -19.61 -2.11 13.78
N VAL A 27 -19.48 -1.36 14.87
CA VAL A 27 -19.33 0.08 14.79
C VAL A 27 -17.96 0.29 14.16
N TYR A 28 -17.89 0.28 12.83
CA TYR A 28 -16.70 0.69 12.10
C TYR A 28 -16.60 2.19 12.33
N THR A 29 -15.77 2.60 13.29
CA THR A 29 -15.45 4.00 13.49
C THR A 29 -14.83 4.52 12.18
N SER A 30 -15.13 5.75 11.79
CA SER A 30 -14.57 6.35 10.57
C SER A 30 -13.05 6.21 10.49
N ASP A 31 -12.35 6.15 11.64
CA ASP A 31 -10.92 5.88 11.73
C ASP A 31 -10.51 4.53 11.14
N GLN A 32 -11.30 3.46 11.33
CA GLN A 32 -11.00 2.15 10.74
C GLN A 32 -11.23 2.13 9.23
N VAL A 33 -12.21 2.89 8.74
CA VAL A 33 -12.47 3.04 7.30
C VAL A 33 -11.35 3.86 6.64
N ILE A 34 -10.89 4.92 7.29
CA ILE A 34 -9.76 5.73 6.83
C ILE A 34 -8.46 4.90 6.84
N ALA A 35 -8.20 4.14 7.90
CA ALA A 35 -7.02 3.27 7.98
C ALA A 35 -7.02 2.16 6.92
N THR A 36 -8.19 1.56 6.63
CA THR A 36 -8.30 0.56 5.55
C THR A 36 -8.20 1.18 4.16
N GLN A 37 -8.74 2.39 3.95
CA GLN A 37 -8.55 3.14 2.70
C GLN A 37 -7.09 3.52 2.48
N GLN A 38 -6.40 4.00 3.52
CA GLN A 38 -4.97 4.33 3.46
C GLN A 38 -4.14 3.08 3.16
N TYR A 39 -4.47 1.94 3.76
CA TYR A 39 -3.83 0.67 3.45
C TYR A 39 -4.03 0.26 1.97
N GLN A 40 -5.26 0.35 1.46
CA GLN A 40 -5.54 0.04 0.05
C GLN A 40 -4.81 0.99 -0.90
N TYR A 41 -4.75 2.28 -0.56
CA TYR A 41 -4.03 3.29 -1.33
C TYR A 41 -2.51 3.01 -1.34
N ASN A 42 -1.91 2.73 -0.19
CA ASN A 42 -0.49 2.35 -0.08
C ASN A 42 -0.20 1.06 -0.86
N LYS A 43 -1.09 0.07 -0.81
CA LYS A 43 -0.96 -1.18 -1.58
C LYS A 43 -1.02 -0.93 -3.08
N GLN A 44 -1.96 -0.10 -3.55
CA GLN A 44 -2.05 0.30 -4.95
C GLN A 44 -0.81 1.08 -5.40
N GLN A 45 -0.27 1.96 -4.57
CA GLN A 45 0.92 2.73 -4.89
C GLN A 45 2.16 1.84 -5.02
N VAL A 46 2.33 0.88 -4.11
CA VAL A 46 3.43 -0.11 -4.18
C VAL A 46 3.26 -1.02 -5.41
N LEU A 47 2.04 -1.46 -5.72
CA LEU A 47 1.77 -2.25 -6.93
C LEU A 47 2.07 -1.46 -8.21
N ALA A 48 1.68 -0.19 -8.27
CA ALA A 48 1.99 0.70 -9.40
C ALA A 48 3.50 0.92 -9.55
N PHE A 49 4.23 1.06 -8.45
CA PHE A 49 5.68 1.19 -8.47
C PHE A 49 6.35 -0.08 -9.02
N VAL A 50 5.92 -1.26 -8.56
CA VAL A 50 6.40 -2.57 -9.06
C VAL A 50 6.04 -2.80 -10.53
N ASP A 51 4.97 -2.17 -11.02
CA ASP A 51 4.59 -2.20 -12.43
C ASP A 51 5.41 -1.28 -13.33
N THR A 52 6.25 -0.41 -12.78
CA THR A 52 7.14 0.45 -13.56
C THR A 52 8.18 -0.41 -14.28
N ALA A 53 8.41 -0.12 -15.57
CA ALA A 53 9.32 -0.89 -16.43
C ALA A 53 10.76 -1.00 -15.84
N GLU A 54 11.25 0.05 -15.20
CA GLU A 54 12.54 0.04 -14.48
C GLU A 54 12.59 -1.00 -13.36
N VAL A 55 11.52 -1.08 -12.55
CA VAL A 55 11.45 -2.03 -11.42
C VAL A 55 11.30 -3.46 -11.94
N GLN A 56 10.51 -3.68 -12.99
CA GLN A 56 10.41 -4.99 -13.62
C GLN A 56 11.73 -5.45 -14.21
N GLN A 57 12.47 -4.58 -14.89
CA GLN A 57 13.78 -4.89 -15.45
C GLN A 57 14.82 -5.17 -14.37
N LYS A 58 14.77 -4.44 -13.24
CA LYS A 58 15.60 -4.71 -12.06
C LYS A 58 15.27 -6.04 -11.42
N LEU A 59 13.99 -6.37 -11.23
CA LEU A 59 13.53 -7.66 -10.69
C LEU A 59 13.96 -8.83 -11.59
N GLN A 60 13.82 -8.68 -12.90
CA GLN A 60 14.30 -9.67 -13.88
C GLN A 60 15.82 -9.85 -13.83
N THR A 61 16.57 -8.76 -13.67
CA THR A 61 18.04 -8.80 -13.50
C THR A 61 18.44 -9.54 -12.21
N LEU A 62 17.60 -9.48 -11.18
CA LEU A 62 17.76 -10.22 -9.92
C LEU A 62 17.21 -11.66 -9.98
N GLY A 63 16.69 -12.11 -11.12
CA GLY A 63 16.13 -13.44 -11.32
C GLY A 63 14.73 -13.65 -10.71
N VAL A 64 14.03 -12.57 -10.36
CA VAL A 64 12.69 -12.61 -9.77
C VAL A 64 11.65 -12.24 -10.83
N SER A 65 10.64 -13.09 -11.01
CA SER A 65 9.55 -12.77 -11.93
C SER A 65 8.68 -11.63 -11.36
N PRO A 66 8.24 -10.66 -12.18
CA PRO A 66 7.35 -9.59 -11.72
C PRO A 66 6.03 -10.13 -11.14
N ALA A 67 5.54 -11.26 -11.66
CA ALA A 67 4.33 -11.92 -11.17
C ALA A 67 4.52 -12.46 -9.75
N ASP A 68 5.65 -13.10 -9.46
CA ASP A 68 5.96 -13.61 -8.11
C ASP A 68 6.15 -12.48 -7.12
N ALA A 69 6.78 -11.37 -7.54
CA ALA A 69 6.94 -10.18 -6.71
C ALA A 69 5.57 -9.59 -6.31
N LYS A 70 4.64 -9.46 -7.27
CA LYS A 70 3.27 -9.01 -7.00
C LYS A 70 2.52 -9.95 -6.06
N GLN A 71 2.67 -11.26 -6.23
CA GLN A 71 2.01 -12.24 -5.36
C GLN A 71 2.49 -12.12 -3.92
N ARG A 72 3.81 -11.93 -3.70
CA ARG A 72 4.39 -11.73 -2.37
C ARG A 72 3.86 -10.45 -1.71
N ILE A 73 3.82 -9.34 -2.45
CA ILE A 73 3.27 -8.07 -1.97
C ILE A 73 1.76 -8.19 -1.70
N ALA A 74 1.04 -8.94 -2.52
CA ALA A 74 -0.38 -9.19 -2.31
C ALA A 74 -0.65 -9.98 -1.03
N SER A 75 0.25 -10.90 -0.67
CA SER A 75 0.21 -11.71 0.56
C SER A 75 0.75 -11.01 1.81
N MET A 76 1.39 -9.85 1.70
CA MET A 76 1.90 -9.11 2.85
C MET A 76 0.76 -8.56 3.72
N THR A 77 0.93 -8.69 5.03
CA THR A 77 0.04 -8.09 6.03
C THR A 77 0.21 -6.58 6.10
N ASN A 78 -0.75 -5.87 6.72
CA ASN A 78 -0.71 -4.40 6.80
C ASN A 78 0.58 -3.86 7.42
N ALA A 79 1.06 -4.50 8.49
CA ALA A 79 2.28 -4.10 9.19
C ALA A 79 3.55 -4.36 8.34
N GLU A 80 3.57 -5.46 7.57
CA GLU A 80 4.70 -5.78 6.69
C GLU A 80 4.78 -4.82 5.50
N LEU A 81 3.63 -4.43 4.95
CA LEU A 81 3.57 -3.47 3.85
C LEU A 81 4.01 -2.08 4.30
N GLU A 82 3.64 -1.65 5.51
CA GLU A 82 4.05 -0.37 6.08
C GLU A 82 5.56 -0.31 6.35
N ALA A 83 6.12 -1.38 6.94
CA ALA A 83 7.56 -1.51 7.13
C ALA A 83 8.33 -1.54 5.79
N PHE A 84 7.79 -2.21 4.78
CA PHE A 84 8.36 -2.25 3.44
C PHE A 84 8.30 -0.89 2.74
N ASN A 85 7.18 -0.17 2.86
CA ASN A 85 7.02 1.17 2.30
C ASN A 85 7.97 2.17 2.99
N SER A 86 8.16 2.06 4.31
CA SER A 86 9.17 2.85 5.04
C SER A 86 10.58 2.60 4.50
N GLN A 87 10.97 1.34 4.29
CA GLN A 87 12.27 1.01 3.68
C GLN A 87 12.39 1.50 2.23
N LEU A 88 11.33 1.43 1.43
CA LEU A 88 11.33 1.97 0.07
C LEU A 88 11.46 3.50 0.04
N ASN A 89 10.93 4.22 1.03
CA ASN A 89 11.12 5.66 1.18
C ASN A 89 12.53 6.02 1.67
N ASP A 90 13.15 5.16 2.50
CA ASP A 90 14.53 5.32 2.95
C ASP A 90 15.56 4.96 1.87
N MET A 91 15.17 4.14 0.89
CA MET A 91 15.99 3.93 -0.30
C MET A 91 16.07 5.25 -1.08
N PRO A 92 17.28 5.69 -1.51
CA PRO A 92 17.42 6.92 -2.26
C PRO A 92 16.47 6.88 -3.45
N ALA A 93 15.55 7.84 -3.53
CA ALA A 93 14.51 7.91 -4.55
C ALA A 93 15.15 7.95 -5.95
N GLY A 94 15.51 6.78 -6.49
CA GLY A 94 16.34 6.61 -7.67
C GLY A 94 15.60 6.85 -8.99
N GLY A 95 14.52 7.63 -8.96
CA GLY A 95 13.78 8.04 -10.14
C GLY A 95 14.14 9.45 -10.60
N ILE A 96 13.44 9.91 -11.64
CA ILE A 96 13.62 11.24 -12.27
C ILE A 96 13.66 12.37 -11.22
N VAL A 97 12.84 12.28 -10.17
CA VAL A 97 12.81 13.27 -9.08
C VAL A 97 14.12 13.31 -8.32
N GLY A 98 14.69 12.16 -7.95
CA GLY A 98 15.99 12.10 -7.27
C GLY A 98 17.12 12.61 -8.16
N THR A 99 17.11 12.25 -9.45
CA THR A 99 18.08 12.77 -10.42
C THR A 99 18.01 14.29 -10.54
N ILE A 100 16.80 14.86 -10.66
CA ILE A 100 16.62 16.32 -10.72
C ILE A 100 17.16 16.96 -9.44
N VAL A 101 16.78 16.46 -8.27
CA VAL A 101 17.25 16.99 -6.98
C VAL A 101 18.77 16.90 -6.85
N THR A 102 19.38 15.77 -7.23
CA THR A 102 20.84 15.61 -7.23
C THR A 102 21.52 16.63 -8.14
N VAL A 103 21.01 16.82 -9.36
CA VAL A 103 21.56 17.82 -10.29
C VAL A 103 21.43 19.23 -9.70
N LEU A 104 20.28 19.57 -9.12
CA LEU A 104 20.08 20.88 -8.47
C LEU A 104 21.07 21.10 -7.32
N VAL A 105 21.34 20.09 -6.50
CA VAL A 105 22.31 20.15 -5.38
C VAL A 105 23.73 20.32 -5.90
N VAL A 106 24.15 19.55 -6.91
CA VAL A 106 25.48 19.67 -7.51
C VAL A 106 25.69 21.08 -8.08
N VAL A 107 24.72 21.60 -8.83
CA VAL A 107 24.78 22.96 -9.37
C VAL A 107 24.81 24.00 -8.26
N ALA A 108 24.05 23.82 -7.17
CA ALA A 108 24.07 24.75 -6.04
C ALA A 108 25.44 24.80 -5.34
N VAL A 109 26.13 23.66 -5.22
CA VAL A 109 27.50 23.63 -4.67
C VAL A 109 28.50 24.31 -5.61
N LEU A 110 28.39 24.08 -6.92
CA LEU A 110 29.24 24.75 -7.91
C LEU A 110 29.03 26.28 -7.93
N ASP A 111 27.80 26.73 -7.67
CA ASP A 111 27.45 28.14 -7.52
C ASP A 111 28.08 28.77 -6.27
N LEU A 112 28.01 28.07 -5.12
CA LEU A 112 28.70 28.48 -3.90
C LEU A 112 30.23 28.60 -4.09
N MET A 113 30.82 27.73 -4.91
CA MET A 113 32.25 27.80 -5.25
C MET A 113 32.59 28.89 -6.29
N GLY A 114 31.60 29.58 -6.86
CA GLY A 114 31.80 30.59 -7.90
C GLY A 114 32.18 30.02 -9.26
N ILE A 115 31.98 28.72 -9.50
CA ILE A 115 32.26 28.07 -10.79
C ILE A 115 31.10 28.30 -11.77
N THR A 116 29.88 28.42 -11.26
CA THR A 116 28.65 28.66 -12.04
C THR A 116 27.82 29.79 -11.42
N ASP A 117 26.96 30.45 -12.21
CA ASP A 117 25.99 31.45 -11.72
C ASP A 117 24.60 31.07 -12.26
N VAL A 118 23.97 30.09 -11.60
CA VAL A 118 22.66 29.53 -12.00
C VAL A 118 21.57 29.99 -11.03
N TYR A 119 21.92 30.22 -9.77
CA TYR A 119 21.04 30.67 -8.71
C TYR A 119 21.43 32.09 -8.27
N PRO A 120 20.76 33.14 -8.79
CA PRO A 120 21.14 34.54 -8.55
C PRO A 120 20.95 35.01 -7.08
N PHE A 121 20.41 34.15 -6.23
CA PHE A 121 20.26 34.38 -4.79
C PHE A 121 21.37 33.74 -3.95
N ILE A 122 22.20 32.87 -4.55
CA ILE A 122 23.40 32.33 -3.91
C ILE A 122 24.52 33.35 -4.08
N ARG A 123 25.19 33.69 -2.98
CA ARG A 123 26.40 34.50 -3.03
C ARG A 123 27.59 33.55 -2.93
N PRO A 124 28.51 33.53 -3.92
CA PRO A 124 29.70 32.70 -3.82
C PRO A 124 30.54 33.09 -2.61
N ILE A 125 31.17 32.11 -1.97
CA ILE A 125 32.05 32.30 -0.81
C ILE A 125 33.48 32.66 -1.20
#